data_AF-A0A2S6AZI3-F1
#
_entry.id   AF-A0A2S6AZI3-F1
#
_cell.length_a   1.000
_cell.length_b   1.000
_cell.length_c   1.000
_cell.angle_alpha   90.00
_cell.angle_beta   90.00
_cell.angle_gamma   90.00
#
_symmetry.space_group_name_H-M   'P 1'
#
loop_
_entity.id
_entity.type
_entity.pdbx_description
1 polymer ?
#
loop_
_entity_poly.entity_id
_entity_poly.type
_entity_poly.pdbx_seq_one_letter_code
_entity_poly.pdbx_strand_id
1 'polypeptide(L)' 'FSDESAQLVAAVVALSIALKREKSASFTLETVDGQPVTQSPLLNALRHAGFSRVPQGFSWYS' A
#
# COMPACT_ATOMS: atom_id res chain seq x y z
N PHE A 1 20.93 5.02 5.81
CA PHE A 1 19.54 4.70 5.42
C PHE A 1 19.38 3.20 5.61
N SER A 2 18.55 2.76 6.56
CA SER A 2 18.51 1.36 7.01
C SER A 2 17.91 0.43 5.93
N ASP A 3 18.49 -0.75 5.76
CA ASP A 3 18.05 -1.80 4.82
C ASP A 3 16.57 -2.19 5.00
N GLU A 4 16.04 -2.04 6.21
CA GLU A 4 14.63 -2.29 6.55
C GLU A 4 13.67 -1.45 5.71
N SER A 5 13.97 -0.16 5.50
CA SER A 5 13.15 0.70 4.64
C SER A 5 13.16 0.23 3.18
N ALA A 6 14.29 -0.31 2.71
CA ALA A 6 14.40 -0.83 1.35
C ALA A 6 13.61 -2.14 1.18
N GLN A 7 13.63 -3.03 2.19
CA GLN A 7 12.82 -4.24 2.22
C GLN A 7 11.31 -3.93 2.23
N LEU A 8 10.87 -2.95 3.03
CA LEU A 8 9.47 -2.53 3.08
C LEU A 8 9.00 -1.97 1.73
N VAL A 9 9.84 -1.16 1.06
CA VAL A 9 9.53 -0.67 -0.29
C VAL A 9 9.43 -1.81 -1.30
N ALA A 10 10.37 -2.76 -1.29
CA ALA A 10 10.34 -3.91 -2.17
C ALA A 10 9.11 -4.79 -1.95
N ALA A 11 8.71 -5.01 -0.68
CA ALA A 11 7.51 -5.75 -0.32
C ALA A 11 6.24 -5.06 -0.85
N VAL A 12 6.14 -3.73 -0.73
CA VAL A 12 4.99 -2.98 -1.25
C VAL A 12 4.94 -2.99 -2.78
N VAL A 13 6.09 -2.93 -3.45
CA VAL A 13 6.16 -3.09 -4.91
C VAL A 13 5.69 -4.47 -5.33
N ALA A 14 6.16 -5.54 -4.66
CA ALA A 14 5.73 -6.90 -4.92
C ALA A 14 4.21 -7.09 -4.67
N LEU A 15 3.69 -6.53 -3.58
CA LEU A 15 2.25 -6.53 -3.28
C LEU A 15 1.45 -5.83 -4.38
N SER A 16 1.93 -4.69 -4.86
CA SER A 16 1.27 -3.90 -5.92
C SER A 16 1.23 -4.65 -7.25
N ILE A 17 2.29 -5.40 -7.57
CA ILE A 17 2.35 -6.27 -8.74
C ILE A 17 1.40 -7.45 -8.58
N ALA A 18 1.39 -8.10 -7.42
CA ALA A 18 0.57 -9.28 -7.14
C ALA A 18 -0.93 -8.96 -7.15
N LEU A 19 -1.33 -7.82 -6.60
CA LEU A 19 -2.72 -7.37 -6.60
C LEU A 19 -3.23 -7.06 -8.01
N LYS A 20 -2.33 -6.72 -8.95
CA LYS A 20 -2.60 -6.17 -10.27
C LYS A 20 -3.55 -4.95 -10.24
N ARG A 21 -3.22 -3.90 -10.99
CA ARG A 21 -4.21 -2.86 -11.33
C ARG A 21 -5.24 -3.44 -12.31
N GLU A 22 -6.08 -4.37 -11.88
CA GLU A 22 -7.21 -4.82 -12.67
C GLU A 22 -8.32 -3.79 -12.55
N LYS A 23 -8.69 -3.18 -13.69
CA LYS A 23 -9.72 -2.13 -13.79
C LYS A 23 -11.08 -2.52 -13.16
N SER A 24 -11.34 -3.81 -13.01
CA SER A 24 -12.63 -4.34 -12.54
C SER A 24 -12.68 -4.61 -11.04
N ALA A 25 -11.56 -4.56 -10.32
CA ALA A 25 -11.50 -4.86 -8.89
C ALA A 25 -10.86 -3.70 -8.14
N SER A 26 -11.70 -2.83 -7.56
CA SER A 26 -11.23 -1.85 -6.57
C SER A 26 -11.05 -2.55 -5.23
N PHE A 27 -9.91 -2.29 -4.58
CA PHE A 27 -9.63 -2.78 -3.25
C PHE A 27 -9.18 -1.61 -2.37
N THR A 28 -9.62 -1.63 -1.12
CA THR A 28 -9.21 -0.67 -0.10
C THR A 28 -8.42 -1.39 0.97
N LEU A 29 -7.16 -1.00 1.14
CA LEU A 29 -6.32 -1.42 2.26
C LEU A 29 -6.71 -0.60 3.49
N GLU A 30 -7.42 -1.21 4.43
CA GLU A 30 -7.85 -0.55 5.67
C GLU A 30 -6.88 -0.80 6.82
N THR A 31 -6.32 -2.01 6.89
CA THR A 31 -5.41 -2.44 7.95
C THR A 31 -4.16 -3.13 7.41
N VAL A 32 -3.05 -3.00 8.16
CA VAL A 32 -1.77 -3.69 7.95
C VAL A 32 -1.40 -4.30 9.29
N ASP A 33 -1.16 -5.61 9.34
CA ASP A 33 -0.83 -6.35 10.57
C ASP A 33 -1.81 -6.10 11.73
N GLY A 34 -3.09 -5.93 11.40
CA GLY A 34 -4.15 -5.66 12.38
C GLY A 34 -4.18 -4.22 12.92
N GLN A 35 -3.31 -3.32 12.43
CA GLN A 35 -3.33 -1.89 12.75
C GLN A 35 -3.87 -1.06 11.58
N PRO A 36 -4.48 0.11 11.84
CA PRO A 36 -4.91 1.01 10.78
C PRO A 36 -3.74 1.34 9.84
N VAL A 37 -3.97 1.23 8.52
CA VAL A 37 -2.94 1.56 7.50
C VAL A 37 -2.38 2.97 7.67
N THR A 38 -3.17 3.89 8.23
CA THR A 38 -2.80 5.29 8.52
C THR A 38 -1.73 5.44 9.60
N GLN A 39 -1.48 4.39 10.38
CA GLN A 39 -0.45 4.35 11.43
C GLN A 39 0.73 3.45 11.03
N SER A 40 0.65 2.77 9.87
CA SER A 40 1.69 1.87 9.40
C SER A 40 2.91 2.62 8.83
N PRO A 41 4.15 2.16 9.08
CA PRO A 41 5.34 2.70 8.41
C PRO A 41 5.30 2.51 6.88
N LEU A 42 4.44 1.62 6.37
CA LEU A 42 4.25 1.37 4.94
C LEU A 42 3.57 2.52 4.20
N LEU A 43 3.05 3.53 4.89
CA LEU A 43 2.30 4.65 4.32
C LEU A 43 3.02 5.35 3.17
N ASN A 44 4.33 5.56 3.31
CA ASN A 44 5.13 6.22 2.27
C ASN A 44 5.40 5.27 1.11
N ALA A 45 5.64 3.99 1.37
CA ALA A 45 5.84 2.99 0.33
C ALA A 45 4.56 2.75 -0.49
N LEU A 46 3.38 2.71 0.15
CA LEU A 46 2.09 2.59 -0.52
C LEU A 46 1.82 3.79 -1.45
N ARG A 47 2.12 5.01 -0.99
CA ARG A 47 2.03 6.21 -1.83
C ARG A 47 2.95 6.13 -3.06
N HIS A 48 4.19 5.69 -2.88
CA HIS A 48 5.13 5.51 -4.01
C HIS A 48 4.68 4.43 -5.00
N ALA A 49 3.99 3.41 -4.51
CA ALA A 49 3.41 2.38 -5.37
C ALA A 49 2.16 2.85 -6.14
N GLY A 50 1.63 4.04 -5.83
CA GLY A 50 0.50 4.63 -6.54
C GLY A 50 -0.85 4.47 -5.83
N PHE A 51 -0.85 4.05 -4.56
CA PHE A 51 -2.02 4.11 -3.71
C PHE A 51 -2.29 5.54 -3.26
N SER A 52 -3.57 5.89 -3.20
CA SER A 52 -4.07 7.16 -2.70
C SER A 52 -4.87 6.96 -1.43
N ARG A 53 -4.85 7.98 -0.57
CA ARG A 53 -5.59 7.96 0.70
C ARG A 53 -7.07 8.18 0.42
N VAL A 54 -7.91 7.31 0.96
CA VAL A 54 -9.38 7.39 0.95
C VAL A 54 -9.89 7.40 2.39
N PRO A 55 -11.14 7.82 2.67
CA PRO A 55 -11.64 7.90 4.05
C PRO A 55 -11.55 6.58 4.84
N GLN A 56 -11.66 5.44 4.15
CA GLN A 56 -11.58 4.10 4.75
C GLN A 56 -10.14 3.56 4.86
N GLY A 57 -9.16 4.13 4.14
CA GLY A 57 -7.81 3.54 4.07
C GLY A 57 -7.01 4.01 2.86
N PHE A 58 -6.41 3.06 2.13
CA PHE A 58 -5.67 3.31 0.90
C PHE A 58 -6.24 2.51 -0.26
N SER A 59 -6.50 3.17 -1.38
CA SER A 59 -6.98 2.53 -2.61
C SER A 59 -6.32 3.14 -3.83
N TRP A 60 -6.42 2.48 -4.97
CA TRP A 60 -5.96 3.03 -6.24
C TRP A 60 -7.04 3.94 -6.81
N TYR A 61 -6.65 5.08 -7.37
CA TYR A 61 -7.54 5.79 -8.30
C TYR A 61 -7.68 4.92 -9.56
N SER A 62 -8.92 4.55 -9.88
CA SER A 62 -9.31 3.91 -11.15
C SER A 62 -9.07 4.82 -12.33
#